data_AF-A0A7K0TH84-F1
#
_entry.id   AF-A0A7K0TH84-F1
#
_cell.length_a   1.000
_cell.length_b   1.000
_cell.length_c   1.000
_cell.angle_alpha   90.00
_cell.angle_beta   90.00
_cell.angle_gamma   90.00
#
_symmetry.space_group_name_H-M   'P 1'
#
loop_
_entity.id
_entity.type
_entity.pdbx_description
1 polymer ?
#
loop_
_entity_poly.entity_id
_entity_poly.type
_entity_poly.pdbx_seq_one_letter_code
_entity_poly.pdbx_strand_id
1 'polypeptide(L)'
;GIVRYGDKFGDEGLWEGSLFIFDDRMKVDFSKKAKVIGECEKCSSPTNQFYNCANKACHKLVLLCDACAQLDVSKGCGHTRTRYNNAELIG
;
A
#
# COMPACT_ATOMS: atom_id res chain seq x y z
N GLY A 1 4.29 -16.90 -11.58
CA GLY A 1 4.23 -15.53 -11.07
C GLY A 1 3.02 -15.40 -10.15
N ILE A 2 3.05 -14.49 -9.19
CA ILE A 2 2.02 -14.38 -8.14
C ILE A 2 0.62 -14.21 -8.74
N VAL A 3 0.46 -13.36 -9.77
CA VAL A 3 -0.83 -13.17 -10.46
C VAL A 3 -1.43 -14.49 -10.95
N ARG A 4 -0.68 -15.28 -11.74
CA ARG A 4 -1.14 -16.60 -12.23
C ARG A 4 -1.45 -17.60 -11.11
N TYR A 5 -0.76 -17.48 -9.98
CA TYR A 5 -1.03 -18.32 -8.82
C TYR A 5 -2.35 -17.93 -8.16
N GLY A 6 -2.54 -16.64 -7.88
CA GLY A 6 -3.76 -16.10 -7.30
C GLY A 6 -4.98 -16.29 -8.19
N ASP A 7 -4.84 -16.17 -9.50
CA ASP A 7 -5.94 -16.45 -10.44
C ASP A 7 -6.40 -17.92 -10.40
N LYS A 8 -5.48 -18.86 -10.11
CA LYS A 8 -5.77 -20.29 -10.08
C LYS A 8 -6.29 -20.77 -8.72
N PHE A 9 -5.70 -20.27 -7.64
CA PHE A 9 -5.94 -20.80 -6.30
C PHE A 9 -6.66 -19.81 -5.37
N GLY A 10 -6.71 -18.52 -5.71
CA GLY A 10 -7.31 -17.47 -4.88
C GLY A 10 -6.86 -17.55 -3.43
N ASP A 11 -7.83 -17.47 -2.52
CA ASP A 11 -7.64 -17.60 -1.07
C ASP A 11 -7.64 -19.06 -0.57
N GLU A 12 -7.79 -20.05 -1.46
CA GLU A 12 -7.70 -21.48 -1.12
C GLU A 12 -6.24 -22.00 -1.23
N GLY A 13 -5.35 -21.17 -1.79
CA GLY A 13 -3.92 -21.42 -1.85
C GLY A 13 -3.16 -20.92 -0.62
N LEU A 14 -1.87 -20.66 -0.81
CA LEU A 14 -0.95 -20.13 0.20
C LEU A 14 -0.87 -18.60 0.21
N TRP A 15 -1.60 -17.93 -0.69
CA TRP A 15 -1.62 -16.49 -0.78
C TRP A 15 -2.64 -15.92 0.22
N GLU A 16 -2.27 -14.85 0.93
CA GLU A 16 -3.17 -14.17 1.86
C GLU A 16 -3.20 -12.66 1.57
N GLY A 17 -4.41 -12.12 1.41
CA GLY A 17 -4.67 -10.69 1.27
C GLY A 17 -4.51 -10.14 -0.15
N SER A 18 -4.40 -8.82 -0.25
CA SER A 18 -4.34 -8.11 -1.54
C SER A 18 -2.93 -8.16 -2.15
N LEU A 19 -2.84 -8.35 -3.46
CA LEU A 19 -1.59 -8.16 -4.21
C LEU A 19 -1.43 -6.69 -4.59
N PHE A 20 -0.37 -6.04 -4.09
CA PHE A 20 0.01 -4.72 -4.56
C PHE A 20 0.50 -4.76 -6.02
N ILE A 21 0.04 -3.83 -6.85
CA ILE A 21 0.41 -3.71 -8.25
C ILE A 21 0.80 -2.27 -8.59
N PHE A 22 1.73 -2.11 -9.53
CA PHE A 22 2.37 -0.84 -9.86
C PHE A 22 1.60 -0.09 -10.97
N ASP A 23 0.30 0.09 -10.79
CA ASP A 23 -0.55 0.96 -11.60
C ASP A 23 -1.63 1.62 -10.75
N ASP A 24 -2.49 2.44 -11.36
CA ASP A 24 -3.51 3.24 -10.67
C ASP A 24 -4.49 2.43 -9.80
N ARG A 25 -4.61 1.12 -10.02
CA ARG A 25 -5.47 0.25 -9.20
C ARG A 25 -4.86 0.01 -7.82
N MET A 26 -3.54 0.14 -7.67
CA MET A 26 -2.73 -0.09 -6.46
C MET A 26 -2.74 -1.52 -5.91
N LYS A 27 -3.84 -2.25 -6.06
CA LYS A 27 -3.98 -3.62 -5.59
C LYS A 27 -4.99 -4.42 -6.42
N VAL A 28 -4.90 -5.73 -6.28
CA VAL A 28 -5.92 -6.68 -6.73
C VAL A 28 -6.20 -7.66 -5.61
N ASP A 29 -7.49 -7.94 -5.39
CA ASP A 29 -7.94 -9.07 -4.60
C ASP A 29 -8.30 -10.21 -5.54
N PHE A 30 -7.79 -11.41 -5.28
CA PHE A 30 -8.09 -12.58 -6.12
C PHE A 30 -9.49 -13.15 -5.86
N SER A 31 -10.10 -12.82 -4.72
CA SER A 31 -11.49 -13.14 -4.43
C SER A 31 -12.09 -12.16 -3.41
N LYS A 32 -13.41 -12.24 -3.19
CA LYS A 32 -14.13 -11.45 -2.17
C LYS A 32 -13.78 -11.85 -0.72
N LYS A 33 -13.07 -12.96 -0.51
CA LYS A 33 -12.65 -13.47 0.81
C LYS A 33 -11.25 -13.01 1.22
N ALA A 34 -10.57 -12.22 0.37
CA ALA A 34 -9.24 -11.72 0.65
C ALA A 34 -9.19 -11.02 2.01
N LYS A 35 -8.28 -11.47 2.87
CA LYS A 35 -8.12 -10.89 4.22
C LYS A 35 -7.42 -9.53 4.13
N VAL A 36 -7.87 -8.60 4.96
CA VAL A 36 -7.15 -7.34 5.16
C VAL A 36 -6.03 -7.58 6.17
N ILE A 37 -4.79 -7.69 5.67
CA ILE A 37 -3.60 -7.98 6.48
C ILE A 37 -2.77 -6.73 6.84
N GLY A 38 -3.16 -5.56 6.33
CA GLY A 38 -2.48 -4.31 6.62
C GLY A 38 -3.14 -3.56 7.78
N GLU A 39 -2.37 -2.68 8.41
CA GLU A 39 -2.80 -1.87 9.55
C GLU A 39 -2.58 -0.38 9.26
N CYS A 40 -3.55 0.45 9.62
CA CYS A 40 -3.48 1.89 9.43
C CYS A 40 -2.33 2.47 10.25
N GLU A 41 -1.42 3.20 9.61
CA GLU A 41 -0.26 3.80 10.26
C GLU A 41 -0.60 4.84 11.34
N LYS A 42 -1.87 5.26 11.45
CA LYS A 42 -2.33 6.29 12.41
C LYS A 42 -3.15 5.75 13.57
N CYS A 43 -3.96 4.72 13.33
CA CYS A 43 -4.91 4.22 14.32
C CYS A 43 -4.94 2.69 14.43
N SER A 44 -4.06 1.99 13.69
CA SER A 44 -3.95 0.52 13.66
C SER A 44 -5.21 -0.22 13.21
N SER A 45 -6.24 0.47 12.72
CA SER A 45 -7.41 -0.18 12.15
C SER A 45 -7.04 -0.96 10.88
N PRO A 46 -7.65 -2.12 10.61
CA PRO A 46 -7.35 -2.90 9.41
C PRO A 46 -7.57 -2.08 8.13
N THR A 47 -6.59 -2.10 7.23
CA THR A 47 -6.70 -1.46 5.91
C THR A 47 -5.74 -2.11 4.92
N ASN A 48 -6.10 -2.06 3.65
CA ASN A 48 -5.25 -2.40 2.52
C ASN A 48 -5.23 -1.23 1.50
N GLN A 49 -5.48 0.00 1.95
CA GLN A 49 -5.55 1.20 1.11
C GLN A 49 -4.27 2.04 1.24
N PHE A 50 -3.62 2.25 0.11
CA PHE A 50 -2.43 3.10 0.02
C PHE A 50 -2.81 4.47 -0.52
N TYR A 51 -2.18 5.49 0.04
CA TYR A 51 -2.34 6.89 -0.37
C TYR A 51 -0.96 7.50 -0.60
N ASN A 52 -0.89 8.47 -1.52
CA ASN A 52 0.32 9.27 -1.65
C ASN A 52 0.55 10.11 -0.39
N CYS A 53 1.80 10.16 0.06
CA CYS A 53 2.21 11.10 1.09
C CYS A 53 1.83 12.54 0.67
N ALA A 54 1.33 13.34 1.62
CA ALA A 54 0.94 14.73 1.39
C ALA A 54 2.10 15.59 0.84
N ASN A 55 3.34 15.24 1.18
CA ASN A 55 4.52 15.85 0.59
C ASN A 55 4.79 15.26 -0.81
N LYS A 56 4.48 16.04 -1.86
CA LYS A 56 4.66 15.64 -3.27
C LYS A 56 6.09 15.20 -3.62
N ALA A 57 7.11 15.77 -2.97
CA ALA A 57 8.51 15.39 -3.20
C ALA A 57 8.93 14.07 -2.52
N CYS A 58 8.05 13.49 -1.69
CA CYS A 58 8.35 12.27 -0.95
C CYS A 58 8.19 11.01 -1.80
N HIS A 59 7.20 10.99 -2.70
CA HIS A 59 6.82 9.85 -3.55
C HIS A 59 6.65 8.50 -2.81
N LYS A 60 6.41 8.54 -1.50
CA LYS A 60 6.11 7.35 -0.71
C LYS A 60 4.61 7.18 -0.54
N LEU A 61 4.21 5.93 -0.39
CA LEU A 61 2.86 5.55 -0.05
C LEU A 61 2.73 5.42 1.47
N VAL A 62 1.58 5.83 1.99
CA VAL A 62 1.15 5.64 3.38
C VAL A 62 -0.07 4.73 3.40
N LEU A 63 -0.10 3.78 4.33
CA LEU A 63 -1.21 2.85 4.51
C LEU A 63 -2.20 3.42 5.53
N LEU A 64 -3.40 3.81 5.09
CA LEU A 64 -4.40 4.48 5.93
C LEU A 64 -5.77 3.82 5.79
N CYS A 65 -6.56 3.82 6.86
CA CYS A 65 -8.00 3.54 6.74
C CYS A 65 -8.71 4.76 6.14
N ASP A 66 -9.93 4.57 5.60
CA ASP A 66 -10.67 5.63 4.93
C ASP A 66 -10.92 6.85 5.84
N ALA A 67 -11.20 6.61 7.13
CA ALA A 67 -11.40 7.68 8.11
C ALA A 67 -10.14 8.54 8.29
N CYS A 68 -8.96 7.92 8.44
CA CYS A 68 -7.70 8.66 8.57
C CYS A 68 -7.31 9.34 7.24
N ALA A 69 -7.64 8.76 6.09
CA ALA A 69 -7.33 9.34 4.78
C ALA A 69 -8.12 10.63 4.48
N GLN A 70 -9.23 10.90 5.17
CA GLN A 70 -9.93 12.19 5.06
C GLN A 70 -9.25 13.33 5.83
N LEU A 71 -8.28 13.01 6.70
CA LEU A 71 -7.53 14.01 7.46
C LEU A 71 -6.21 14.31 6.73
N ASP A 72 -6.03 15.55 6.28
CA ASP A 72 -4.80 15.93 5.55
C ASP A 72 -3.52 15.69 6.37
N VAL A 73 -3.59 15.90 7.69
CA VAL A 73 -2.49 15.64 8.62
C VAL A 73 -2.06 14.18 8.67
N SER A 74 -2.97 13.25 8.39
CA SER A 74 -2.72 11.81 8.44
C SER A 74 -1.96 11.30 7.21
N LYS A 75 -2.00 12.03 6.09
CA LYS A 75 -1.24 11.68 4.88
C LYS A 75 0.25 12.03 4.99
N GLY A 76 0.69 12.58 6.12
CA GLY A 76 2.11 12.75 6.42
C GLY A 76 2.78 11.44 6.84
N CYS A 77 3.85 11.07 6.15
CA CYS A 77 4.70 9.94 6.52
C CYS A 77 5.65 10.30 7.69
N GLY A 78 5.86 9.39 8.63
CA GLY A 78 6.69 9.61 9.82
C GLY A 78 8.18 9.28 9.67
N HIS A 79 8.66 8.98 8.46
CA HIS A 79 10.05 8.57 8.28
C HIS A 79 11.01 9.77 8.19
N THR A 80 12.23 9.60 8.69
CA THR A 80 13.33 10.51 8.39
C THR A 80 13.47 10.63 6.87
N ARG A 81 13.56 11.85 6.34
CA ARG A 81 13.80 12.06 4.90
C ARG A 81 15.10 11.36 4.52
N THR A 82 15.03 10.22 3.84
CA THR A 82 16.18 9.68 3.13
C THR A 82 16.49 10.70 2.04
N ARG A 83 17.47 11.57 2.27
CA ARG A 83 18.00 12.45 1.23
C ARG A 83 18.65 11.52 0.21
N TYR A 84 17.94 11.17 -0.86
CA TYR A 84 18.60 10.67 -2.06
C TYR A 84 19.37 11.85 -2.67
N ASN A 85 20.53 12.16 -2.09
CA ASN A 85 21.47 13.15 -2.61
C ASN A 85 22.30 12.58 -3.77
N ASN A 86 22.21 11.29 -4.07
CA ASN A 86 22.99 10.67 -5.12
C ASN A 86 22.16 10.57 -6.40
N ALA A 87 22.25 11.61 -7.21
CA ALA A 87 21.76 11.64 -8.58
C ALA A 87 22.32 10.50 -9.45
N GLU A 88 23.39 9.82 -9.02
CA GLU A 88 23.98 8.65 -9.68
C GLU A 88 23.12 7.37 -9.66
N LEU A 89 22.08 7.30 -8.84
CA LEU A 89 21.19 6.12 -8.76
C LEU A 89 19.91 6.27 -9.59
N ILE A 90 19.78 7.36 -10.35
CA ILE A 90 18.70 7.53 -11.32
C ILE A 90 19.30 7.13 -12.67
N GLY A 91 19.18 5.84 -12.98
CA GLY A 91 19.47 5.31 -14.31
C GLY A 91 18.57 5.91 -15.37
#